data_AF-A0A1A8MW07-F1
#
_entry.id   AF-A0A1A8MW07-F1
#
_cell.length_a   1.000
_cell.length_b   1.000
_cell.length_c   1.000
_cell.angle_alpha   90.00
_cell.angle_beta   90.00
_cell.angle_gamma   90.00
#
_symmetry.space_group_name_H-M   'P 1'
#
loop_
_entity.id
_entity.type
_entity.pdbx_description
1 polymer ?
#
loop_
_entity_poly.entity_id
_entity_poly.type
_entity_poly.pdbx_seq_one_letter_code
_entity_poly.pdbx_strand_id
1 'polypeptide(L)'
;MFFSVGILLLPLLAYFITDWRWLQVAITVPYIVFLSYYWFIPESPRWLLSQNKRSKAVKITRDMAKENQRSLSKKIETLSDDNADSTTASFMDLLRTPKMRKHTFILSFNWFTSAVVYQGLIMRLGILGGNVYIDFLISGLVEFPAAFLILFTIERIGRRLPFATANIVAGVSCFVTALIPD
;
A
#
# COMPACT_ATOMS: atom_id res chain seq x y z
N MET A 1 2.62 5.34 -5.98
CA MET A 1 3.75 6.14 -6.48
C MET A 1 5.10 5.59 -6.02
N PHE A 2 5.45 5.60 -4.73
CA PHE A 2 6.75 5.08 -4.27
C PHE A 2 7.04 3.62 -4.69
N PHE A 3 6.02 2.75 -4.63
CA PHE A 3 6.13 1.36 -5.07
C PHE A 3 6.49 1.24 -6.56
N SER A 4 5.73 1.91 -7.44
CA SER A 4 5.98 1.92 -8.90
C SER A 4 7.32 2.57 -9.26
N VAL A 5 7.76 3.60 -8.52
CA VAL A 5 9.12 4.15 -8.65
C VAL A 5 10.17 3.08 -8.31
N GLY A 6 9.96 2.30 -7.25
CA GLY A 6 10.83 1.18 -6.90
C GLY A 6 10.89 0.11 -7.99
N ILE A 7 9.74 -0.26 -8.57
CA ILE A 7 9.66 -1.22 -9.68
C ILE A 7 10.40 -0.72 -10.92
N LEU A 8 10.40 0.59 -11.19
CA LEU A 8 11.12 1.16 -12.33
C LEU A 8 12.63 1.28 -12.07
N LEU A 9 13.02 1.63 -10.84
CA LEU A 9 14.44 1.72 -10.45
C LEU A 9 15.12 0.35 -10.38
N LEU A 10 14.38 -0.70 -10.00
CA LEU A 10 14.92 -2.05 -9.84
C LEU A 10 15.59 -2.62 -11.11
N PRO A 11 14.92 -2.70 -12.28
CA PRO A 11 15.54 -3.21 -13.51
C PRO A 11 16.66 -2.30 -14.00
N LEU A 12 16.59 -0.99 -13.74
CA LEU A 12 17.64 -0.06 -14.08
C LEU A 12 18.92 -0.31 -13.27
N LEU A 13 18.79 -0.50 -11.96
CA LEU A 13 19.91 -0.89 -11.10
C LEU A 13 20.44 -2.28 -11.45
N ALA A 14 19.56 -3.23 -11.75
CA ALA A 14 19.93 -4.58 -12.12
C ALA A 14 20.64 -4.65 -13.49
N TYR A 15 20.39 -3.69 -14.38
CA TYR A 15 21.14 -3.57 -15.64
C TYR A 15 22.60 -3.15 -15.41
N PHE A 16 22.86 -2.24 -14.46
CA PHE A 16 24.22 -1.78 -14.14
C PHE A 16 24.96 -2.70 -13.16
N ILE A 17 24.23 -3.39 -12.27
CA ILE A 17 24.78 -4.27 -11.25
C ILE A 17 24.35 -5.71 -11.55
N THR A 18 25.21 -6.43 -12.27
CA THR A 18 24.98 -7.81 -12.69
C THR A 18 25.07 -8.81 -11.53
N ASP A 19 25.85 -8.50 -10.48
CA ASP A 19 25.96 -9.32 -9.28
C ASP A 19 24.74 -9.14 -8.36
N TRP A 20 23.92 -10.18 -8.24
CA TRP A 20 22.72 -10.17 -7.39
C TRP A 20 22.99 -9.80 -5.93
N ARG A 21 24.19 -10.11 -5.41
CA ARG A 21 24.59 -9.79 -4.03
C ARG A 21 24.76 -8.29 -3.83
N TRP A 22 25.43 -7.63 -4.78
CA TRP A 22 25.63 -6.18 -4.74
C TRP A 22 24.34 -5.43 -5.03
N LEU A 23 23.49 -5.98 -5.91
CA LEU A 23 22.15 -5.45 -6.15
C LEU A 23 21.30 -5.48 -4.86
N GLN A 24 21.32 -6.59 -4.13
CA GLN A 24 20.61 -6.71 -2.85
C GLN A 24 21.13 -5.70 -1.81
N VAL A 25 22.45 -5.49 -1.73
CA VAL A 25 23.04 -4.46 -0.85
C VAL A 25 22.57 -3.06 -1.26
N ALA A 26 22.63 -2.72 -2.56
CA ALA A 26 22.21 -1.41 -3.07
C ALA A 26 20.74 -1.09 -2.75
N ILE A 27 19.85 -2.09 -2.81
CA ILE A 27 18.43 -1.94 -2.49
C ILE A 27 18.21 -1.86 -0.97
N THR A 28 19.02 -2.56 -0.17
CA THR A 28 18.78 -2.68 1.28
C THR A 28 19.39 -1.55 2.11
N VAL A 29 20.56 -1.05 1.71
CA VAL A 29 21.27 0.03 2.43
C VAL A 29 20.41 1.27 2.67
N PRO A 30 19.61 1.77 1.69
CA PRO A 30 18.72 2.90 1.93
C PRO A 30 17.72 2.69 3.07
N TYR A 31 17.33 1.44 3.40
CA TYR A 31 16.41 1.20 4.52
C TYR A 31 17.02 1.55 5.88
N ILE A 32 18.35 1.58 6.01
CA ILE A 32 19.03 2.00 7.24
C ILE A 32 18.68 3.45 7.57
N VAL A 33 18.49 4.30 6.56
CA VAL A 33 18.07 5.69 6.75
C VAL A 33 16.68 5.75 7.41
N PHE A 34 15.78 4.80 7.13
CA PHE A 34 14.47 4.78 7.80
C PHE A 34 14.55 4.42 9.28
N LEU A 35 15.65 3.84 9.79
CA LEU A 35 15.83 3.68 11.24
C LEU A 35 15.92 5.03 11.95
N SER A 36 16.43 6.06 11.26
CA SER A 36 16.48 7.42 11.80
C SER A 36 15.08 8.02 12.04
N TYR A 37 14.04 7.53 11.35
CA TYR A 37 12.67 8.01 11.53
C TYR A 37 12.15 7.80 12.95
N TYR A 38 12.69 6.81 13.66
CA TYR A 38 12.38 6.60 15.08
C TYR A 38 12.67 7.84 15.94
N TRP A 39 13.72 8.61 15.61
CA TRP A 39 14.10 9.80 16.35
C TRP A 39 13.37 11.07 15.89
N PHE A 40 13.01 11.15 14.60
CA PHE A 40 12.45 12.37 14.02
C PHE A 40 10.91 12.38 13.97
N ILE A 41 10.27 11.22 13.82
CA ILE A 41 8.82 11.15 13.58
C ILE A 41 8.10 10.84 14.89
N PRO A 42 7.25 11.77 15.39
CA PRO A 42 6.45 11.52 16.58
C PRO A 42 5.43 10.42 16.30
N GLU A 43 5.08 9.68 17.36
CA GLU A 43 4.11 8.60 17.27
C GLU A 43 2.71 9.09 16.88
N SER A 44 1.93 8.26 16.17
CA SER A 44 0.62 8.63 15.66
C SER A 44 -0.34 9.03 16.79
N PRO A 45 -0.94 10.23 16.76
CA PRO A 45 -1.91 10.66 17.78
C PRO A 45 -3.10 9.72 17.92
N ARG A 46 -3.54 9.09 16.82
CA ARG A 46 -4.65 8.12 16.83
C ARG A 46 -4.30 6.84 17.60
N TRP A 47 -3.08 6.34 17.45
CA TRP A 47 -2.60 5.17 18.19
C TRP A 47 -2.44 5.50 19.69
N LEU A 48 -1.97 6.71 20.02
CA LEU A 48 -1.89 7.15 21.41
C LEU A 48 -3.27 7.28 22.07
N LEU A 49 -4.29 7.70 21.31
CA LEU A 49 -5.67 7.73 21.78
C LEU A 49 -6.20 6.31 22.05
N SER A 50 -5.98 5.35 21.16
CA SER A 50 -6.43 3.96 21.36
C SER A 50 -5.70 3.27 22.52
N GLN A 51 -4.48 3.69 22.85
CA GLN A 51 -3.72 3.20 24.01
C GLN A 51 -4.02 3.97 25.31
N ASN A 52 -5.09 4.77 25.34
CA ASN A 52 -5.51 5.59 26.46
C ASN A 52 -4.46 6.63 26.94
N LYS A 53 -3.45 6.94 26.11
CA LYS A 53 -2.39 7.94 26.38
C LYS A 53 -2.79 9.33 25.88
N ARG A 54 -3.95 9.84 26.32
CA ARG A 54 -4.56 11.09 25.83
C ARG A 54 -3.66 12.33 25.99
N SER A 55 -2.98 12.47 27.13
CA SER A 55 -2.13 13.64 27.39
C SER A 55 -1.00 13.78 26.35
N LYS A 56 -0.37 12.66 25.97
CA LYS A 56 0.66 12.61 24.92
C LYS A 56 0.07 12.91 23.54
N ALA A 57 -1.10 12.35 23.22
CA ALA A 57 -1.78 12.60 21.96
C ALA A 57 -2.13 14.09 21.77
N VAL A 58 -2.69 14.74 22.81
CA VAL A 58 -3.03 16.17 22.76
C VAL A 58 -1.77 17.03 22.63
N LYS A 59 -0.68 16.70 23.34
CA LYS A 59 0.60 17.42 23.23
C LYS A 59 1.13 17.38 21.79
N ILE A 60 1.25 16.19 21.21
CA ILE A 60 1.75 16.03 19.82
C ILE A 60 0.85 16.76 18.82
N THR A 61 -0.47 16.67 18.97
CA THR A 61 -1.39 17.36 18.08
C THR A 61 -1.30 18.89 18.23
N ARG A 62 -1.01 19.38 19.46
CA ARG A 62 -0.75 20.80 19.75
C ARG A 62 0.53 21.30 19.10
N ASP A 63 1.60 20.53 19.18
CA ASP A 63 2.88 20.88 18.56
C ASP A 63 2.74 20.88 17.03
N MET A 64 2.07 19.87 16.45
CA MET A 64 1.77 19.83 15.01
C MET A 64 0.89 21.00 14.54
N ALA A 65 -0.09 21.44 15.32
CA ALA A 65 -0.97 22.54 14.91
C ALA A 65 -0.28 23.91 15.01
N LYS A 66 0.63 24.09 15.97
CA LYS A 66 1.49 25.28 16.06
C LYS A 66 2.36 25.40 14.83
N GLU A 67 3.01 24.31 14.43
CA GLU A 67 3.85 24.27 13.22
C GLU A 67 3.02 24.57 11.95
N ASN A 68 1.81 24.00 11.87
CA ASN A 68 0.90 24.21 10.75
C ASN A 68 0.09 25.52 10.82
N GLN A 69 0.35 26.39 11.80
CA GLN A 69 -0.36 27.67 12.04
C GLN A 69 -1.89 27.53 12.06
N ARG A 70 -2.42 26.39 12.53
CA ARG A 70 -3.87 26.16 12.65
C ARG A 70 -4.31 26.14 14.10
N SER A 71 -5.43 26.79 14.40
CA SER A 71 -6.06 26.69 15.72
C SER A 71 -6.67 25.30 15.90
N LEU A 72 -6.22 24.56 16.92
CA LEU A 72 -6.92 23.34 17.33
C LEU A 72 -8.31 23.66 17.82
N SER A 73 -9.30 22.97 17.28
CA SER A 73 -10.63 22.94 17.89
C SER A 73 -10.54 22.30 19.27
N LYS A 74 -11.13 22.93 20.29
CA LYS A 74 -11.33 22.37 21.64
C LYS A 74 -11.96 20.97 21.62
N LYS A 75 -12.60 20.60 20.50
CA LYS A 75 -13.18 19.27 20.28
C LYS A 75 -12.17 18.12 20.43
N ILE A 76 -10.88 18.36 20.22
CA ILE A 76 -9.83 17.32 20.36
C ILE A 76 -9.59 16.93 21.82
N GLU A 77 -9.81 17.84 22.77
CA GLU A 77 -9.77 17.52 24.21
C GLU A 77 -10.98 16.69 24.64
N THR A 78 -12.11 16.81 23.93
CA THR A 78 -13.34 16.03 24.13
C THR A 78 -13.45 14.82 23.21
N LEU A 79 -12.44 14.48 22.41
CA LEU A 79 -12.40 13.22 21.67
C LEU A 79 -12.14 12.10 22.70
N SER A 80 -13.18 11.74 23.45
CA SER A 80 -13.34 10.35 23.85
C SER A 80 -13.45 9.55 22.58
N ASP A 81 -12.48 8.67 22.36
CA ASP A 81 -12.72 7.57 21.44
C ASP A 81 -13.93 6.83 22.04
N ASP A 82 -15.08 6.83 21.36
CA ASP A 82 -16.23 5.99 21.73
C ASP A 82 -15.82 4.49 21.72
N ASN A 83 -14.62 4.19 21.20
CA ASN A 83 -13.96 2.88 21.23
C ASN A 83 -12.84 2.75 22.28
N ALA A 84 -12.65 3.72 23.20
CA ALA A 84 -11.65 3.61 24.28
C ALA A 84 -11.93 2.43 25.21
N ASP A 85 -13.18 1.96 25.26
CA ASP A 85 -13.61 0.76 25.99
C ASP A 85 -13.61 -0.50 25.11
N SER A 86 -13.10 -0.45 23.87
CA SER A 86 -12.96 -1.65 23.05
C SER A 86 -11.87 -2.55 23.63
N THR A 87 -12.31 -3.61 24.29
CA THR A 87 -11.49 -4.75 24.71
C THR A 87 -10.50 -5.12 23.61
N THR A 88 -9.26 -5.48 24.01
CA THR A 88 -8.17 -5.91 23.13
C THR A 88 -8.71 -6.71 21.93
N ALA A 89 -8.78 -6.06 20.77
CA ALA A 89 -9.44 -6.64 19.60
C ALA A 89 -8.76 -7.97 19.25
N SER A 90 -9.52 -9.06 19.31
CA SER A 90 -9.00 -10.39 19.00
C SER A 90 -9.18 -10.68 17.51
N PHE A 91 -8.30 -11.51 16.93
CA PHE A 91 -8.52 -12.05 15.58
C PHE A 91 -9.88 -12.75 15.45
N MET A 92 -10.41 -13.29 16.55
CA MET A 92 -11.74 -13.91 16.57
C MET A 92 -12.87 -12.90 16.37
N ASP A 93 -12.68 -11.63 16.75
CA ASP A 93 -13.70 -10.58 16.60
C ASP A 93 -13.92 -10.19 15.13
N LEU A 94 -12.95 -10.47 14.24
CA LEU A 94 -13.13 -10.31 12.79
C LEU A 94 -14.21 -11.25 12.22
N LEU A 95 -14.42 -12.41 12.85
CA LEU A 95 -15.40 -13.42 12.43
C LEU A 95 -16.69 -13.37 13.25
N ARG A 96 -16.68 -12.69 14.40
CA ARG A 96 -17.75 -12.69 15.39
C ARG A 96 -19.02 -12.00 14.90
N THR A 97 -18.91 -10.87 14.21
CA THR A 97 -20.08 -10.12 13.71
C THR A 97 -20.32 -10.42 12.21
N PRO A 98 -21.57 -10.70 11.78
CA PRO A 98 -21.85 -11.09 10.39
C PRO A 98 -21.44 -10.03 9.35
N LYS A 99 -21.55 -8.74 9.70
CA LYS A 99 -21.10 -7.63 8.84
C LYS A 99 -19.57 -7.60 8.70
N MET A 100 -18.84 -7.72 9.81
CA MET A 100 -17.37 -7.75 9.81
C MET A 100 -16.85 -8.97 9.06
N ARG A 101 -17.42 -10.15 9.32
CA ARG A 101 -17.08 -11.39 8.63
C ARG A 101 -17.23 -11.26 7.11
N LYS A 102 -18.34 -10.69 6.62
CA LYS A 102 -18.56 -10.44 5.19
C LYS A 102 -17.46 -9.54 4.61
N HIS A 103 -17.13 -8.46 5.29
CA HIS A 103 -16.06 -7.56 4.83
C HIS A 103 -14.69 -8.24 4.83
N THR A 104 -14.34 -8.96 5.90
CA THR A 104 -13.08 -9.71 6.00
C THR A 104 -12.94 -10.70 4.85
N PHE A 105 -13.94 -11.54 4.58
CA PHE A 105 -13.87 -12.50 3.48
C PHE A 105 -13.75 -11.83 2.11
N ILE A 106 -14.49 -10.74 1.86
CA ILE A 106 -14.39 -9.99 0.61
C ILE A 106 -12.98 -9.42 0.43
N LEU A 107 -12.41 -8.78 1.46
CA LEU A 107 -11.06 -8.22 1.39
C LEU A 107 -10.00 -9.32 1.25
N SER A 108 -10.11 -10.43 1.97
CA SER A 108 -9.17 -11.55 1.89
C SER A 108 -9.17 -12.19 0.50
N PHE A 109 -10.35 -12.45 -0.08
CA PHE A 109 -10.47 -12.99 -1.43
C PHE A 109 -9.88 -12.04 -2.46
N ASN A 110 -10.20 -10.76 -2.33
CA ASN A 110 -9.71 -9.72 -3.23
C ASN A 110 -8.18 -9.58 -3.21
N TRP A 111 -7.59 -9.61 -2.01
CA TRP A 111 -6.15 -9.59 -1.84
C TRP A 111 -5.49 -10.85 -2.41
N PHE A 112 -6.08 -12.02 -2.17
CA PHE A 112 -5.62 -13.29 -2.75
C PHE A 112 -5.62 -13.26 -4.28
N THR A 113 -6.73 -12.86 -4.92
CA THR A 113 -6.81 -12.76 -6.38
C THR A 113 -5.78 -11.77 -6.92
N SER A 114 -5.64 -10.60 -6.30
CA SER A 114 -4.66 -9.59 -6.72
C SER A 114 -3.22 -10.10 -6.61
N ALA A 115 -2.89 -10.80 -5.52
CA ALA A 115 -1.56 -11.36 -5.30
C ALA A 115 -1.22 -12.46 -6.31
N VAL A 116 -2.16 -13.37 -6.58
CA VAL A 116 -1.97 -14.45 -7.57
C VAL A 116 -1.77 -13.90 -8.97
N VAL A 117 -2.59 -12.95 -9.40
CA VAL A 117 -2.46 -12.32 -10.73
C VAL A 117 -1.13 -11.57 -10.83
N TYR A 118 -0.77 -10.78 -9.82
CA TYR A 118 0.49 -10.02 -9.81
C TYR A 118 1.72 -10.94 -9.88
N GLN A 119 1.78 -11.97 -9.04
CA GLN A 119 2.89 -12.93 -9.05
C GLN A 119 2.93 -13.73 -10.36
N GLY A 120 1.78 -14.12 -10.91
CA GLY A 120 1.68 -14.83 -12.18
C GLY A 120 2.21 -14.00 -13.35
N LEU A 121 1.88 -12.70 -13.40
CA LEU A 121 2.41 -11.78 -14.42
C LEU A 121 3.93 -11.64 -14.31
N ILE A 122 4.46 -11.46 -13.10
CA ILE A 122 5.92 -11.39 -12.87
C ILE A 122 6.62 -12.67 -13.32
N MET A 123 6.09 -13.84 -12.98
CA MET A 123 6.67 -15.12 -13.41
C MET A 123 6.64 -15.27 -14.93
N ARG A 124 5.55 -14.83 -15.59
CA ARG A 124 5.45 -14.86 -17.06
C ARG A 124 6.51 -13.99 -17.73
N LEU A 125 6.78 -12.80 -17.19
CA LEU A 125 7.85 -11.91 -17.69
C LEU A 125 9.24 -12.54 -17.55
N GLY A 126 9.47 -13.38 -16.54
CA GLY A 126 10.74 -14.09 -16.36
C GLY A 126 10.92 -15.32 -17.27
N ILE A 127 9.83 -15.91 -17.77
CA ILE A 127 9.84 -17.09 -18.64
C ILE A 127 9.87 -16.70 -20.12
N LEU A 128 9.32 -15.53 -20.45
CA LEU A 128 9.39 -14.97 -21.80
C LEU A 128 10.88 -14.80 -22.15
N GLY A 129 11.40 -15.56 -23.12
CA GLY A 129 12.82 -15.64 -23.47
C GLY A 129 13.43 -14.36 -24.07
N GLY A 130 12.81 -13.20 -23.87
CA GLY A 130 13.30 -11.88 -24.25
C GLY A 130 14.27 -11.30 -23.21
N ASN A 131 14.48 -9.98 -23.30
CA ASN A 131 15.30 -9.27 -22.34
C ASN A 131 14.45 -8.89 -21.10
N VAL A 132 14.57 -9.71 -20.05
CA VAL A 132 13.87 -9.54 -18.77
C VAL A 132 13.96 -8.11 -18.24
N TYR A 133 15.10 -7.43 -18.39
CA TYR A 133 15.25 -6.04 -17.90
C TYR A 133 14.34 -5.06 -18.63
N ILE A 134 14.18 -5.21 -19.95
CA ILE A 134 13.34 -4.33 -20.77
C ILE A 134 11.86 -4.62 -20.50
N ASP A 135 11.49 -5.89 -20.40
CA ASP A 135 10.11 -6.30 -20.15
C ASP A 135 9.63 -5.81 -18.77
N PHE A 136 10.47 -5.91 -17.74
CA PHE A 136 10.19 -5.33 -16.42
C PHE A 136 10.15 -3.80 -16.45
N LEU A 137 11.02 -3.14 -17.22
CA LEU A 137 11.03 -1.68 -17.34
C LEU A 137 9.75 -1.16 -18.01
N ILE A 138 9.29 -1.82 -19.09
CA ILE A 138 8.03 -1.50 -19.77
C ILE A 138 6.86 -1.71 -18.82
N SER A 139 6.84 -2.82 -18.08
CA SER A 139 5.80 -3.09 -17.07
C SER A 139 5.76 -1.99 -16.00
N GLY A 140 6.91 -1.57 -15.46
CA GLY A 140 7.01 -0.47 -14.51
C GLY A 140 6.55 0.88 -15.09
N LEU A 141 6.86 1.16 -16.35
CA LEU A 141 6.39 2.37 -17.04
C LEU A 141 4.87 2.41 -17.19
N VAL A 142 4.21 1.27 -17.45
CA VAL A 142 2.75 1.18 -17.56
C VAL A 142 2.05 1.43 -16.22
N GLU A 143 2.70 1.12 -15.09
CA GLU A 143 2.13 1.40 -13.76
C GLU A 143 2.01 2.89 -13.44
N PHE A 144 2.91 3.74 -13.95
CA PHE A 144 2.86 5.18 -13.69
C PHE A 144 1.56 5.85 -14.16
N PRO A 145 1.16 5.77 -15.44
CA PRO A 145 -0.11 6.33 -15.91
C PRO A 145 -1.30 5.66 -15.22
N ALA A 146 -1.21 4.36 -14.94
CA ALA A 146 -2.26 3.66 -14.19
C ALA A 146 -2.43 4.25 -12.78
N ALA A 147 -1.35 4.57 -12.07
CA ALA A 147 -1.41 5.19 -10.75
C ALA A 147 -2.04 6.59 -10.79
N PHE A 148 -1.71 7.41 -11.79
CA PHE A 148 -2.37 8.71 -12.00
C PHE A 148 -3.88 8.53 -12.28
N LEU A 149 -4.25 7.61 -13.16
CA LEU A 149 -5.65 7.30 -13.44
C LEU A 149 -6.40 6.89 -12.17
N ILE A 150 -5.78 6.07 -11.32
CA ILE A 150 -6.38 5.66 -10.04
C ILE A 150 -6.63 6.86 -9.13
N LEU A 151 -5.65 7.78 -8.99
CA LEU A 151 -5.80 8.99 -8.18
C LEU A 151 -6.98 9.85 -8.65
N PHE A 152 -7.05 10.13 -9.95
CA PHE A 152 -8.16 10.92 -10.52
C PHE A 152 -9.52 10.23 -10.41
N THR A 153 -9.55 8.91 -10.60
CA THR A 153 -10.81 8.16 -10.63
C THR A 153 -11.38 7.95 -9.23
N ILE A 154 -10.53 7.71 -8.22
CA ILE A 154 -10.98 7.50 -6.84
C ILE A 154 -11.68 8.74 -6.29
N GLU A 155 -11.18 9.94 -6.59
CA GLU A 155 -11.78 11.19 -6.11
C GLU A 155 -13.12 11.51 -6.79
N ARG A 156 -13.29 11.16 -8.06
CA ARG A 156 -14.51 11.48 -8.83
C ARG A 156 -15.62 10.43 -8.73
N ILE A 157 -15.28 9.15 -8.79
CA ILE A 157 -16.24 8.03 -8.96
C ILE A 157 -16.38 7.19 -7.68
N GLY A 158 -15.52 7.43 -6.68
CA GLY A 158 -15.43 6.66 -5.45
C GLY A 158 -14.61 5.38 -5.60
N ARG A 159 -14.36 4.67 -4.48
CA ARG A 159 -13.36 3.59 -4.42
C ARG A 159 -13.79 2.25 -5.03
N ARG A 160 -15.11 1.96 -5.06
CA ARG A 160 -15.61 0.61 -5.39
C ARG A 160 -15.60 0.32 -6.89
N LEU A 161 -16.08 1.25 -7.70
CA LEU A 161 -16.20 1.07 -9.15
C LEU A 161 -14.83 0.92 -9.82
N PRO A 162 -13.83 1.78 -9.57
CA PRO A 162 -12.50 1.66 -10.20
C PRO A 162 -11.81 0.35 -9.85
N PHE A 163 -12.03 -0.13 -8.62
CA PHE A 163 -11.47 -1.39 -8.17
C PHE A 163 -12.11 -2.59 -8.89
N ALA A 164 -13.43 -2.59 -9.00
CA ALA A 164 -14.17 -3.65 -9.70
C ALA A 164 -13.84 -3.67 -11.20
N THR A 165 -13.83 -2.51 -11.85
CA THR A 165 -13.50 -2.41 -13.29
C THR A 165 -12.07 -2.85 -13.56
N ALA A 166 -11.10 -2.43 -12.74
CA ALA A 166 -9.71 -2.85 -12.91
C ALA A 166 -9.54 -4.38 -12.80
N ASN A 167 -10.22 -5.02 -11.85
CA ASN A 167 -10.15 -6.49 -11.70
C ASN A 167 -10.80 -7.22 -12.87
N ILE A 168 -11.94 -6.72 -13.37
CA ILE A 168 -12.60 -7.31 -14.55
C ILE A 168 -11.71 -7.19 -15.77
N VAL A 169 -11.15 -5.99 -16.02
CA VAL A 169 -10.24 -5.75 -17.15
C VAL A 169 -9.01 -6.66 -17.05
N ALA A 170 -8.37 -6.74 -15.88
CA ALA A 170 -7.22 -7.62 -15.65
C ALA A 170 -7.56 -9.10 -15.90
N GLY A 171 -8.72 -9.56 -15.41
CA GLY A 171 -9.20 -10.92 -15.65
C GLY A 171 -9.41 -11.22 -17.13
N VAL A 172 -10.11 -10.33 -17.85
CA VAL A 172 -10.32 -10.45 -19.30
C VAL A 172 -8.98 -10.47 -20.05
N SER A 173 -8.04 -9.59 -19.71
CA SER A 173 -6.70 -9.58 -20.32
C SER A 173 -5.94 -10.89 -20.09
N CYS A 174 -6.04 -11.49 -18.90
CA CYS A 174 -5.43 -12.81 -18.63
C CYS A 174 -6.07 -13.92 -19.47
N PHE A 175 -7.40 -13.92 -19.62
CA PHE A 175 -8.09 -14.89 -20.48
C PHE A 175 -7.70 -14.74 -21.95
N VAL A 176 -7.64 -13.52 -22.46
CA VAL A 176 -7.20 -13.25 -23.84
C VAL A 176 -5.77 -13.77 -24.03
N THR A 177 -4.89 -13.50 -23.08
CA THR A 177 -3.51 -13.98 -23.11
C THR A 177 -3.40 -15.50 -23.17
N ALA A 178 -4.29 -16.22 -22.47
CA ALA A 178 -4.32 -17.68 -22.49
C ALA A 178 -4.86 -18.28 -23.81
N LEU A 179 -5.61 -17.50 -24.58
CA LEU A 179 -6.19 -17.92 -25.87
C LEU A 179 -5.30 -17.58 -27.07
N ILE A 180 -4.27 -16.76 -26.90
CA ILE A 180 -3.28 -16.48 -27.94
C ILE A 180 -2.27 -17.63 -27.94
N PRO A 181 -2.17 -18.43 -29.01
CA PRO A 181 -1.14 -19.45 -29.13
C PRO A 181 0.24 -18.79 -29.29
N ASP A 182 1.26 -19.43 -28.72
CA ASP A 182 2.66 -18.98 -28.73
C ASP A 182 3.24 -18.75 -30.15
#